data_AF-A0AAU1BWH7-F1
#
_entry.id   AF-A0AAU1BWH7-F1
#
_cell.length_a   1.000
_cell.length_b   1.000
_cell.length_c   1.000
_cell.angle_alpha   90.00
_cell.angle_beta   90.00
_cell.angle_gamma   90.00
#
_symmetry.space_group_name_H-M   'P 1'
#
loop_
_entity.id
_entity.type
_entity.pdbx_description
1 polymer ?
#
loop_
_entity_poly.entity_id
_entity_poly.type
_entity_poly.pdbx_seq_one_letter_code
_entity_poly.pdbx_strand_id
1 'polypeptide(L)'
;MSHQTTLGSFTFRPLDPLSDAELVHSWVTHPKAAFWLMQDAKLQDVEREYMAIAAHPHHHALVGLHDGEPAFLMEHYHPAYVELVGLYEPLPGDVGMHFLVAPTDTPVHGFTRAVITAVMEELFTDPATERVVVEPDVDNKAVHALNAAVGFEIAERIAKPEKDAYLSFCTRQQFRTTLGAAAR
;
A
#
# COMPACT_ATOMS: atom_id res chain seq x y z
N MET A 1 -4.19 14.43 3.44
CA MET A 1 -5.09 15.07 4.44
C MET A 1 -4.76 14.53 5.85
N SER A 2 -5.52 14.84 6.91
CA SER A 2 -5.38 14.17 8.21
C SER A 2 -6.57 13.22 8.42
N HIS A 3 -6.27 11.95 8.66
CA HIS A 3 -7.24 10.88 8.90
C HIS A 3 -7.23 10.57 10.40
N GLN A 4 -8.39 10.71 11.05
CA GLN A 4 -8.50 10.56 12.50
C GLN A 4 -8.98 9.15 12.85
N THR A 5 -8.30 8.50 13.80
CA THR A 5 -8.64 7.16 14.27
C THR A 5 -8.68 7.10 15.79
N THR A 6 -9.15 5.99 16.35
CA THR A 6 -9.04 5.73 17.80
C THR A 6 -7.60 5.55 18.27
N LEU A 7 -6.66 5.34 17.34
CA LEU A 7 -5.24 5.13 17.61
C LEU A 7 -4.41 6.41 17.45
N GLY A 8 -5.00 7.52 17.02
CA GLY A 8 -4.31 8.78 16.72
C GLY A 8 -4.59 9.27 15.29
N SER A 9 -3.80 10.23 14.84
CA SER A 9 -3.91 10.82 13.51
C SER A 9 -2.94 10.18 12.53
N PHE A 10 -3.43 9.86 11.33
CA PHE A 10 -2.59 9.55 10.19
C PHE A 10 -2.52 10.71 9.20
N THR A 11 -1.31 11.02 8.74
CA THR A 11 -1.06 11.99 7.67
C THR A 11 -0.10 11.38 6.64
N PHE A 12 -0.05 11.99 5.46
CA PHE A 12 0.76 11.51 4.34
C PHE A 12 1.61 12.66 3.82
N ARG A 13 2.86 12.34 3.47
CA ARG A 13 3.74 13.24 2.71
C ARG A 13 4.43 12.46 1.59
N PRO A 14 4.81 13.11 0.48
CA PRO A 14 5.69 12.48 -0.50
C PRO A 14 6.94 11.95 0.18
N LEU A 15 7.37 10.77 -0.23
CA LEU A 15 8.68 10.23 0.14
C LEU A 15 9.75 11.06 -0.56
N ASP A 16 10.77 11.47 0.19
CA ASP A 16 11.98 12.10 -0.34
C ASP A 16 13.11 11.05 -0.36
N PRO A 17 13.53 10.58 -1.56
CA PRO A 17 14.51 9.51 -1.66
C PRO A 17 15.85 9.84 -1.01
N LEU A 18 16.21 11.12 -0.88
CA LEU A 18 17.49 11.51 -0.28
C LEU A 18 17.46 11.53 1.24
N SER A 19 16.31 11.89 1.84
CA SER A 19 16.19 12.03 3.30
C SER A 19 15.51 10.83 3.97
N ASP A 20 14.70 10.06 3.23
CA ASP A 20 13.96 8.92 3.78
C ASP A 20 14.61 7.56 3.49
N ALA A 21 15.66 7.48 2.64
CA ALA A 21 16.20 6.20 2.21
C ALA A 21 16.69 5.31 3.35
N GLU A 22 17.38 5.84 4.35
CA GLU A 22 17.84 5.05 5.51
C GLU A 22 16.66 4.49 6.30
N LEU A 23 15.63 5.31 6.51
CA LEU A 23 14.41 4.91 7.20
C LEU A 23 13.71 3.79 6.44
N VAL A 24 13.46 4.00 5.15
CA VAL A 24 12.74 3.03 4.31
C VAL A 24 13.55 1.77 4.09
N HIS A 25 14.89 1.87 3.97
CA HIS A 25 15.78 0.71 3.91
C HIS A 25 15.59 -0.19 5.13
N SER A 26 15.53 0.38 6.33
CA SER A 26 15.29 -0.38 7.57
C SER A 26 13.93 -1.09 7.57
N TRP A 27 12.94 -0.57 6.86
CA TRP A 27 11.59 -1.13 6.78
C TRP A 27 11.49 -2.25 5.75
N VAL A 28 11.94 -2.00 4.52
CA VAL A 28 11.78 -2.93 3.38
C VAL A 28 12.73 -4.13 3.46
N THR A 29 13.81 -4.03 4.23
CA THR A 29 14.75 -5.13 4.46
C THR A 29 14.43 -5.97 5.70
N HIS A 30 13.51 -5.52 6.54
CA HIS A 30 13.16 -6.22 7.77
C HIS A 30 12.52 -7.59 7.47
N PRO A 31 12.74 -8.65 8.27
CA PRO A 31 12.16 -9.98 8.04
C PRO A 31 10.63 -10.03 7.88
N LYS A 32 9.92 -9.11 8.56
CA LYS A 32 8.45 -8.97 8.43
C LYS A 32 8.00 -8.43 7.06
N ALA A 33 8.91 -7.85 6.28
CA ALA A 33 8.67 -7.31 4.95
C ALA A 33 9.05 -8.28 3.82
N ALA A 34 9.12 -9.60 4.09
CA ALA A 34 9.51 -10.59 3.09
C ALA A 34 8.70 -10.50 1.77
N PHE A 35 7.41 -10.18 1.85
CA PHE A 35 6.55 -10.01 0.67
C PHE A 35 6.72 -8.67 -0.06
N TRP A 36 7.58 -7.78 0.44
CA TRP A 36 8.03 -6.56 -0.26
C TRP A 36 9.21 -6.84 -1.19
N LEU A 37 9.81 -8.03 -1.12
CA LEU A 37 10.84 -8.52 -2.06
C LEU A 37 12.14 -7.69 -2.11
N MET A 38 12.45 -6.94 -1.04
CA MET A 38 13.65 -6.11 -0.93
C MET A 38 14.56 -6.52 0.25
N GLN A 39 14.45 -7.74 0.78
CA GLN A 39 15.19 -8.17 1.98
C GLN A 39 16.72 -8.05 1.85
N ASP A 40 17.24 -8.31 0.66
CA ASP A 40 18.69 -8.25 0.37
C ASP A 40 19.14 -6.91 -0.22
N ALA A 41 18.23 -5.92 -0.31
CA ALA A 41 18.55 -4.61 -0.87
C ALA A 41 19.57 -3.87 0.01
N LYS A 42 20.57 -3.26 -0.63
CA LYS A 42 21.44 -2.29 0.04
C LYS A 42 20.75 -0.93 0.07
N LEU A 43 21.27 -0.03 0.91
CA LEU A 43 20.77 1.34 0.99
C LEU A 43 20.75 2.01 -0.40
N GLN A 44 21.79 1.82 -1.21
CA GLN A 44 21.87 2.41 -2.55
C GLN A 44 20.86 1.80 -3.54
N ASP A 45 20.40 0.57 -3.29
CA ASP A 45 19.35 -0.04 -4.10
C ASP A 45 17.99 0.58 -3.77
N VAL A 46 17.73 0.84 -2.49
CA VAL A 46 16.55 1.56 -2.00
C VAL A 46 16.54 3.01 -2.50
N GLU A 47 17.63 3.75 -2.34
CA GLU A 47 17.76 5.11 -2.88
C GLU A 47 17.43 5.15 -4.38
N ARG A 48 18.03 4.24 -5.16
CA ARG A 48 17.83 4.19 -6.60
C ARG A 48 16.39 3.87 -6.98
N GLU A 49 15.75 2.93 -6.28
CA GLU A 49 14.37 2.55 -6.52
C GLU A 49 13.42 3.73 -6.28
N TYR A 50 13.51 4.36 -5.11
CA TYR A 50 12.63 5.47 -4.78
C TYR A 50 12.96 6.75 -5.58
N MET A 51 14.19 6.95 -6.04
CA MET A 51 14.50 7.97 -7.03
C MET A 51 13.82 7.70 -8.38
N ALA A 52 13.75 6.45 -8.81
CA ALA A 52 13.05 6.07 -10.04
C ALA A 52 11.54 6.32 -9.90
N ILE A 53 10.95 5.93 -8.77
CA ILE A 53 9.54 6.21 -8.45
C ILE A 53 9.29 7.73 -8.43
N ALA A 54 10.12 8.50 -7.75
CA ALA A 54 9.97 9.96 -7.68
C ALA A 54 10.08 10.66 -9.05
N ALA A 55 10.76 10.04 -10.02
CA ALA A 55 10.85 10.52 -11.40
C ALA A 55 9.76 9.95 -12.33
N HIS A 56 8.93 9.00 -11.86
CA HIS A 56 7.95 8.31 -12.68
C HIS A 56 6.61 9.08 -12.73
N PRO A 57 6.01 9.30 -13.93
CA PRO A 57 4.77 10.07 -14.04
C PRO A 57 3.51 9.33 -13.55
N HIS A 58 3.62 8.03 -13.31
CA HIS A 58 2.49 7.15 -12.99
C HIS A 58 2.70 6.29 -11.74
N HIS A 59 3.72 6.59 -10.93
CA HIS A 59 4.04 5.86 -9.71
C HIS A 59 4.51 6.86 -8.67
N HIS A 60 3.94 6.81 -7.47
CA HIS A 60 4.35 7.69 -6.39
C HIS A 60 4.46 6.90 -5.10
N ALA A 61 5.45 7.27 -4.29
CA ALA A 61 5.64 6.77 -2.95
C ALA A 61 5.41 7.88 -1.92
N LEU A 62 4.75 7.52 -0.81
CA LEU A 62 4.43 8.39 0.30
C LEU A 62 4.90 7.76 1.60
N VAL A 63 5.41 8.60 2.50
CA VAL A 63 5.60 8.25 3.91
C VAL A 63 4.34 8.63 4.66
N GLY A 64 3.73 7.64 5.30
CA GLY A 64 2.65 7.81 6.24
C GLY A 64 3.17 8.06 7.64
N LEU A 65 2.58 9.03 8.33
CA LEU A 65 2.95 9.42 9.68
C LEU A 65 1.82 9.10 10.65
N HIS A 66 2.16 8.62 11.84
CA HIS A 66 1.27 8.44 12.98
C HIS A 66 1.61 9.49 14.05
N ASP A 67 0.67 10.37 14.35
CA ASP A 67 0.86 11.49 15.29
C ASP A 67 2.11 12.34 15.00
N GLY A 68 2.46 12.46 13.71
CA GLY A 68 3.61 13.23 13.23
C GLY A 68 4.91 12.43 13.05
N GLU A 69 4.93 11.16 13.43
CA GLU A 69 6.11 10.28 13.32
C GLU A 69 5.98 9.28 12.16
N PRO A 70 7.00 9.06 11.31
CA PRO A 70 6.94 8.08 10.24
C PRO A 70 6.60 6.66 10.72
N ALA A 71 5.58 6.05 10.13
CA ALA A 71 5.03 4.79 10.62
C ALA A 71 4.69 3.77 9.53
N PHE A 72 4.55 4.18 8.28
CA PHE A 72 4.28 3.28 7.16
C PHE A 72 4.70 3.89 5.83
N LEU A 73 4.92 3.03 4.85
CA LEU A 73 5.14 3.35 3.45
C LEU A 73 3.87 3.03 2.67
N MET A 74 3.53 3.88 1.72
CA MET A 74 2.46 3.66 0.74
C MET A 74 3.02 3.95 -0.65
N GLU A 75 2.70 3.09 -1.60
CA GLU A 75 2.88 3.36 -3.01
C GLU A 75 1.52 3.33 -3.69
N HIS A 76 1.34 4.21 -4.67
CA HIS A 76 0.21 4.12 -5.58
C HIS A 76 0.64 4.41 -7.01
N TYR A 77 -0.01 3.74 -7.95
CA TYR A 77 0.41 3.79 -9.33
C TYR A 77 -0.78 3.60 -10.28
N HIS A 78 -0.60 4.00 -11.53
CA HIS A 78 -1.58 3.71 -12.58
C HIS A 78 -1.29 2.32 -13.17
N PRO A 79 -2.18 1.33 -13.00
CA PRO A 79 -1.88 -0.08 -13.27
C PRO A 79 -1.64 -0.40 -14.75
N ALA A 80 -2.16 0.43 -15.66
CA ALA A 80 -1.83 0.33 -17.09
C ALA A 80 -0.36 0.60 -17.45
N TYR A 81 0.42 1.20 -16.54
CA TYR A 81 1.81 1.60 -16.80
C TYR A 81 2.82 0.96 -15.85
N VAL A 82 2.38 0.48 -14.68
CA VAL A 82 3.25 0.03 -13.58
C VAL A 82 2.66 -1.22 -12.95
N GLU A 83 3.51 -2.19 -12.58
CA GLU A 83 3.23 -3.49 -11.93
C GLU A 83 2.33 -4.48 -12.68
N LEU A 84 1.26 -4.01 -13.33
CA LEU A 84 0.17 -4.84 -13.86
C LEU A 84 0.01 -4.78 -15.39
N VAL A 85 1.01 -4.22 -16.09
CA VAL A 85 1.01 -4.06 -17.54
C VAL A 85 0.84 -5.41 -18.24
N GLY A 86 -0.26 -5.58 -18.96
CA GLY A 86 -0.57 -6.81 -19.69
C GLY A 86 -0.98 -8.00 -18.82
N LEU A 87 -1.20 -7.78 -17.51
CA LEU A 87 -1.65 -8.82 -16.57
C LEU A 87 -3.16 -8.80 -16.34
N TYR A 88 -3.83 -7.68 -16.64
CA TYR A 88 -5.29 -7.57 -16.70
C TYR A 88 -5.68 -6.37 -17.56
N GLU A 89 -6.99 -6.17 -17.81
CA GLU A 89 -7.52 -5.01 -18.53
C GLU A 89 -7.88 -3.87 -17.55
N PRO A 90 -7.10 -2.76 -17.51
CA PRO A 90 -7.36 -1.64 -16.62
C PRO A 90 -8.60 -0.85 -17.06
N LEU A 91 -9.40 -0.40 -16.09
CA LEU A 91 -10.50 0.54 -16.36
C LEU A 91 -10.12 1.98 -15.97
N PRO A 92 -10.75 3.00 -16.58
CA PRO A 92 -10.61 4.37 -16.11
C PRO A 92 -10.93 4.49 -14.61
N GLY A 93 -10.05 5.16 -13.87
CA GLY A 93 -10.17 5.32 -12.42
C GLY A 93 -9.59 4.17 -11.59
N ASP A 94 -8.95 3.19 -12.21
CA ASP A 94 -8.15 2.19 -11.49
C ASP A 94 -6.88 2.81 -10.91
N VAL A 95 -6.62 2.55 -9.63
CA VAL A 95 -5.37 2.90 -8.96
C VAL A 95 -4.82 1.66 -8.27
N GLY A 96 -3.60 1.27 -8.62
CA GLY A 96 -2.88 0.21 -7.91
C GLY A 96 -2.28 0.75 -6.61
N MET A 97 -2.13 -0.10 -5.60
CA MET A 97 -1.48 0.27 -4.34
C MET A 97 -0.60 -0.82 -3.75
N HIS A 98 0.48 -0.41 -3.09
CA HIS A 98 1.20 -1.21 -2.11
C HIS A 98 1.29 -0.44 -0.80
N PHE A 99 1.40 -1.15 0.33
CA PHE A 99 1.70 -0.51 1.61
C PHE A 99 2.50 -1.44 2.53
N LEU A 100 3.29 -0.84 3.41
CA LEU A 100 4.10 -1.53 4.39
C LEU A 100 4.08 -0.75 5.70
N VAL A 101 3.80 -1.43 6.81
CA VAL A 101 3.89 -0.82 8.14
C VAL A 101 5.29 -0.99 8.71
N ALA A 102 5.84 0.09 9.27
CA ALA A 102 7.15 0.09 9.89
C ALA A 102 7.29 -1.05 10.92
N PRO A 103 8.41 -1.78 10.92
CA PRO A 103 8.69 -2.77 11.96
C PRO A 103 8.69 -2.14 13.35
N THR A 104 8.12 -2.85 14.32
CA THR A 104 8.10 -2.43 15.73
C THR A 104 8.18 -3.63 16.67
N ASP A 105 8.79 -3.40 17.83
CA ASP A 105 8.83 -4.32 18.97
C ASP A 105 7.69 -4.08 19.97
N THR A 106 6.95 -2.97 19.81
CA THR A 106 5.80 -2.59 20.64
C THR A 106 4.54 -2.50 19.78
N PRO A 107 4.01 -3.63 19.26
CA PRO A 107 2.88 -3.61 18.35
C PRO A 107 1.61 -3.09 19.04
N VAL A 108 0.89 -2.22 18.34
CA VAL A 108 -0.43 -1.73 18.77
C VAL A 108 -1.51 -2.56 18.07
N HIS A 109 -2.45 -3.10 18.84
CA HIS A 109 -3.55 -3.88 18.29
C HIS A 109 -4.39 -3.04 17.30
N GLY A 110 -4.68 -3.60 16.13
CA GLY A 110 -5.47 -2.94 15.09
C GLY A 110 -4.71 -1.91 14.25
N PHE A 111 -3.44 -1.64 14.55
CA PHE A 111 -2.68 -0.58 13.87
C PHE A 111 -2.58 -0.78 12.35
N THR A 112 -2.17 -1.94 11.88
CA THR A 112 -2.07 -2.22 10.42
C THR A 112 -3.42 -2.11 9.71
N ARG A 113 -4.52 -2.50 10.39
CA ARG A 113 -5.88 -2.31 9.85
C ARG A 113 -6.24 -0.83 9.74
N ALA A 114 -5.87 -0.03 10.73
CA ALA A 114 -6.08 1.41 10.70
C ALA A 114 -5.24 2.07 9.60
N VAL A 115 -4.00 1.61 9.37
CA VAL A 115 -3.14 2.07 8.27
C VAL A 115 -3.75 1.78 6.90
N ILE A 116 -4.12 0.53 6.58
CA ILE A 116 -4.74 0.23 5.27
C ILE A 116 -6.07 0.98 5.09
N THR A 117 -6.82 1.21 6.17
CA THR A 117 -8.03 2.04 6.12
C THR A 117 -7.69 3.48 5.72
N ALA A 118 -6.70 4.11 6.35
CA ALA A 118 -6.27 5.47 6.02
C ALA A 118 -5.66 5.57 4.61
N VAL A 119 -4.93 4.54 4.15
CA VAL A 119 -4.40 4.47 2.78
C VAL A 119 -5.54 4.45 1.77
N MET A 120 -6.56 3.62 1.99
CA MET A 120 -7.75 3.56 1.14
C MET A 120 -8.52 4.89 1.16
N GLU A 121 -8.68 5.52 2.34
CA GLU A 121 -9.29 6.84 2.47
C GLU A 121 -8.53 7.90 1.68
N GLU A 122 -7.19 7.93 1.77
CA GLU A 122 -6.34 8.85 1.02
C GLU A 122 -6.47 8.64 -0.50
N LEU A 123 -6.41 7.40 -1.00
CA LEU A 123 -6.60 7.07 -2.42
C LEU A 123 -7.95 7.53 -2.96
N PHE A 124 -9.00 7.38 -2.15
CA PHE A 124 -10.35 7.82 -2.49
C PHE A 124 -10.59 9.31 -2.27
N THR A 125 -9.62 10.10 -1.79
CA THR A 125 -9.78 11.57 -1.79
C THR A 125 -9.87 12.14 -3.20
N ASP A 126 -9.18 11.51 -4.16
CA ASP A 126 -9.36 11.82 -5.57
C ASP A 126 -10.73 11.27 -6.05
N PRO A 127 -11.65 12.12 -6.53
CA PRO A 127 -12.93 11.67 -7.07
C PRO A 127 -12.79 10.82 -8.34
N ALA A 128 -11.66 10.90 -9.06
CA ALA A 128 -11.41 10.08 -10.25
C ALA A 128 -11.05 8.62 -9.91
N THR A 129 -10.64 8.32 -8.66
CA THR A 129 -10.40 6.95 -8.20
C THR A 129 -11.74 6.23 -8.04
N GLU A 130 -12.03 5.27 -8.92
CA GLU A 130 -13.26 4.48 -8.90
C GLU A 130 -13.06 3.14 -8.18
N ARG A 131 -11.90 2.51 -8.38
CA ARG A 131 -11.50 1.31 -7.62
C ARG A 131 -10.00 1.22 -7.41
N VAL A 132 -9.63 0.60 -6.31
CA VAL A 132 -8.25 0.27 -5.96
C VAL A 132 -7.96 -1.17 -6.36
N VAL A 133 -6.76 -1.41 -6.89
CA VAL A 133 -6.27 -2.69 -7.37
C VAL A 133 -5.08 -3.14 -6.53
N VAL A 134 -5.04 -4.42 -6.16
CA VAL A 134 -3.90 -5.02 -5.45
C VAL A 134 -3.62 -6.43 -5.94
N GLU A 135 -2.35 -6.83 -5.83
CA GLU A 135 -1.81 -8.10 -6.32
C GLU A 135 -0.83 -8.71 -5.30
N PRO A 136 -1.27 -8.92 -4.05
CA PRO A 136 -0.46 -9.60 -3.04
C PRO A 136 -0.16 -11.05 -3.45
N ASP A 137 1.01 -11.51 -3.01
CA ASP A 137 1.41 -12.91 -3.12
C ASP A 137 0.33 -13.84 -2.55
N VAL A 138 0.05 -14.95 -3.23
CA VAL A 138 -0.97 -15.94 -2.80
C VAL A 138 -0.73 -16.49 -1.39
N ASP A 139 0.52 -16.53 -0.93
CA ASP A 139 0.91 -17.03 0.39
C ASP A 139 0.88 -15.95 1.49
N ASN A 140 0.69 -14.67 1.14
CA ASN A 140 0.57 -13.58 2.12
C ASN A 140 -0.83 -13.54 2.78
N LYS A 141 -1.14 -14.57 3.57
CA LYS A 141 -2.45 -14.73 4.25
C LYS A 141 -2.84 -13.52 5.12
N ALA A 142 -1.85 -12.86 5.72
CA ALA A 142 -2.08 -11.69 6.57
C ALA A 142 -2.62 -10.51 5.75
N VAL A 143 -2.01 -10.19 4.60
CA VAL A 143 -2.50 -9.10 3.75
C VAL A 143 -3.83 -9.44 3.10
N HIS A 144 -4.09 -10.71 2.73
CA HIS A 144 -5.41 -11.12 2.23
C HIS A 144 -6.51 -10.87 3.24
N ALA A 145 -6.27 -11.17 4.52
CA ALA A 145 -7.22 -10.89 5.59
C ALA A 145 -7.43 -9.37 5.80
N LEU A 146 -6.37 -8.56 5.68
CA LEU A 146 -6.44 -7.10 5.78
C LEU A 146 -7.22 -6.50 4.60
N ASN A 147 -6.94 -6.94 3.39
CA ASN A 147 -7.62 -6.52 2.17
C ASN A 147 -9.11 -6.83 2.25
N ALA A 148 -9.48 -8.05 2.64
CA ALA A 148 -10.88 -8.42 2.85
C ALA A 148 -11.55 -7.55 3.93
N ALA A 149 -10.84 -7.20 5.00
CA ALA A 149 -11.36 -6.37 6.09
C ALA A 149 -11.65 -4.91 5.70
N VAL A 150 -11.16 -4.46 4.54
CA VAL A 150 -11.49 -3.15 3.95
C VAL A 150 -12.29 -3.28 2.63
N GLY A 151 -12.75 -4.48 2.29
CA GLY A 151 -13.70 -4.68 1.19
C GLY A 151 -13.08 -5.03 -0.17
N PHE A 152 -11.83 -5.48 -0.20
CA PHE A 152 -11.29 -6.09 -1.42
C PHE A 152 -11.90 -7.47 -1.66
N GLU A 153 -12.15 -7.77 -2.93
CA GLU A 153 -12.58 -9.08 -3.42
C GLU A 153 -11.55 -9.61 -4.40
N ILE A 154 -11.18 -10.90 -4.26
CA ILE A 154 -10.29 -11.59 -5.19
C ILE A 154 -11.05 -11.84 -6.50
N ALA A 155 -10.50 -11.38 -7.62
CA ALA A 155 -11.05 -11.64 -8.94
C ALA A 155 -10.43 -12.88 -9.57
N GLU A 156 -9.10 -12.96 -9.59
CA GLU A 156 -8.38 -14.07 -10.22
C GLU A 156 -6.95 -14.23 -9.67
N ARG A 157 -6.32 -15.35 -10.00
CA ARG A 157 -4.89 -15.57 -9.78
C ARG A 157 -4.13 -15.20 -11.05
N ILE A 158 -3.11 -14.36 -10.89
CA ILE A 158 -2.18 -13.98 -11.96
C ILE A 158 -0.77 -14.48 -11.63
N ALA A 159 0.03 -14.74 -12.66
CA ALA A 159 1.43 -15.12 -12.52
C ALA A 159 2.32 -13.92 -12.85
N LYS A 160 3.21 -13.55 -11.92
CA LYS A 160 4.31 -12.60 -12.13
C LYS A 160 5.65 -13.36 -12.09
N PRO A 161 6.73 -12.83 -12.72
CA PRO A 161 8.04 -13.49 -12.69
C PRO A 161 8.55 -13.85 -11.28
N GLU A 162 8.20 -13.03 -10.29
CA GLU A 162 8.67 -13.12 -8.91
C GLU A 162 7.69 -13.83 -7.97
N LYS A 163 6.41 -13.98 -8.34
CA LYS A 163 5.37 -14.58 -7.50
C LYS A 163 4.09 -14.99 -8.25
N ASP A 164 3.33 -15.88 -7.65
CA ASP A 164 1.90 -16.01 -7.93
C ASP A 164 1.12 -15.01 -7.06
N ALA A 165 0.19 -14.26 -7.65
CA ALA A 165 -0.56 -13.21 -6.94
C ALA A 165 -2.07 -13.36 -7.12
N TYR A 166 -2.83 -12.90 -6.12
CA TYR A 166 -4.28 -12.72 -6.27
C TYR A 166 -4.58 -11.28 -6.67
N LEU A 167 -5.03 -11.10 -7.91
CA LEU A 167 -5.57 -9.83 -8.37
C LEU A 167 -6.89 -9.58 -7.67
N SER A 168 -6.96 -8.48 -6.91
CA SER A 168 -8.11 -8.12 -6.11
C SER A 168 -8.50 -6.67 -6.34
N PHE A 169 -9.79 -6.39 -6.21
CA PHE A 169 -10.35 -5.06 -6.45
C PHE A 169 -11.19 -4.59 -5.26
N CYS A 170 -11.14 -3.30 -4.97
CA CYS A 170 -12.05 -2.65 -4.04
C CYS A 170 -12.57 -1.35 -4.62
N THR A 171 -13.87 -1.29 -4.90
CA THR A 171 -14.55 -0.05 -5.30
C THR A 171 -14.77 0.85 -4.09
N ARG A 172 -14.94 2.15 -4.35
CA ARG A 172 -15.32 3.14 -3.33
C ARG A 172 -16.58 2.72 -2.55
N GLN A 173 -17.55 2.10 -3.23
CA GLN A 173 -18.77 1.62 -2.60
C GLN A 173 -18.50 0.43 -1.68
N GLN A 174 -17.75 -0.58 -2.12
CA GLN A 174 -17.37 -1.74 -1.29
C GLN A 174 -16.61 -1.29 -0.03
N PHE A 175 -15.65 -0.38 -0.18
CA PHE A 175 -14.91 0.20 0.94
C PHE A 175 -15.84 0.84 1.98
N ARG A 176 -16.71 1.76 1.54
CA ARG A 176 -17.67 2.47 2.41
C ARG A 176 -18.65 1.52 3.09
N THR A 177 -19.18 0.54 2.36
CA THR A 177 -20.11 -0.46 2.91
C THR A 177 -19.42 -1.30 3.98
N THR A 178 -18.18 -1.73 3.74
CA THR A 178 -17.41 -2.56 4.67
C THR A 178 -17.09 -1.81 5.97
N LEU A 179 -16.63 -0.56 5.88
CA LEU A 179 -16.39 0.27 7.07
C LEU A 179 -17.68 0.61 7.83
N GLY A 180 -18.76 0.92 7.12
CA GLY A 180 -20.05 1.19 7.73
C GLY A 180 -20.67 -0.01 8.44
N ALA A 181 -20.36 -1.23 7.99
CA ALA A 181 -20.74 -2.46 8.67
C ALA A 181 -19.87 -2.74 9.90
N ALA A 182 -18.58 -2.42 9.86
CA ALA A 182 -17.66 -2.62 10.98
C ALA A 182 -17.85 -1.60 12.13
N ALA A 183 -18.47 -0.45 11.86
CA ALA A 183 -18.79 0.58 12.85
C ALA A 183 -20.12 0.35 13.60
N ARG A 184 -20.85 -0.73 13.29
CA ARG A 184 -22.10 -1.15 13.93
C ARG A 184 -21.86 -2.30 14.90
#